data_AF-A0A9E1AV64-F1
#
_entry.id   AF-A0A9E1AV64-F1
#
_cell.length_a   1.000
_cell.length_b   1.000
_cell.length_c   1.000
_cell.angle_alpha   90.00
_cell.angle_beta   90.00
_cell.angle_gamma   90.00
#
_symmetry.space_group_name_H-M   'P 1'
#
loop_
_entity.id
_entity.type
_entity.pdbx_description
1 polymer ?
#
loop_
_entity_poly.entity_id
_entity_poly.type
_entity_poly.pdbx_seq_one_letter_code
_entity_poly.pdbx_strand_id
1 'polypeptide(L)'
;MKKTLLSVDMALLVVLSGSVGASVYSAETTVASPFAFSGSMSKQVMDNYLAKAVIIANLSYFDILADQKAEWLRFLRNTGTKLVSRAAFCWDDYTQLGGLIYSAERMANAVHAQDPECILEGCIFETTSPSVETISIPAWVFEEFELPVIVRNFDYEAMLFSDGRYIDHFGNGVSVPDVSKIETQMFQYYLACPASIMRLGKGVC
;
A
#
# COMPACT_ATOMS: atom_id res chain seq x y z
N MET A 1 0.56 35.05 76.72
CA MET A 1 -0.05 33.91 77.44
C MET A 1 0.93 32.73 77.40
N LYS A 2 1.37 32.27 78.59
CA LYS A 2 2.00 30.98 79.01
C LYS A 2 2.77 30.15 77.95
N LYS A 3 4.12 30.10 77.98
CA LYS A 3 5.05 29.24 78.76
C LYS A 3 5.24 27.80 78.19
N THR A 4 6.44 27.60 77.63
CA THR A 4 7.38 26.44 77.67
C THR A 4 6.88 25.05 78.10
N LEU A 5 7.21 23.99 77.33
CA LEU A 5 7.94 22.80 77.83
C LEU A 5 8.44 21.88 76.70
N LEU A 6 9.57 21.23 76.97
CA LEU A 6 10.29 20.23 76.17
C LEU A 6 9.53 18.89 76.02
N SER A 7 9.86 18.09 74.99
CA SER A 7 10.03 16.63 75.13
C SER A 7 10.75 16.02 73.92
N VAL A 8 11.83 15.28 74.21
CA VAL A 8 12.50 14.30 73.35
C VAL A 8 11.74 12.95 73.47
N ASP A 9 12.14 11.95 72.67
CA ASP A 9 11.83 10.49 72.72
C ASP A 9 10.79 9.99 71.70
N MET A 10 10.87 8.80 71.06
CA MET A 10 11.90 7.76 70.84
C MET A 10 11.21 6.66 69.98
N ALA A 11 11.98 5.96 69.13
CA ALA A 11 11.68 4.68 68.44
C ALA A 11 10.62 4.69 67.31
N LEU A 12 10.79 4.03 66.16
CA LEU A 12 11.19 2.63 65.98
C LEU A 12 11.87 2.41 64.61
N LEU A 13 13.01 1.71 64.62
CA LEU A 13 13.62 1.07 63.45
C LEU A 13 12.71 -0.07 62.93
N VAL A 14 12.44 -0.11 61.63
CA VAL A 14 12.25 -1.38 60.91
C VAL A 14 13.20 -1.38 59.72
N VAL A 15 14.25 -2.19 59.84
CA VAL A 15 15.15 -2.56 58.77
C VAL A 15 14.40 -3.53 57.86
N LEU A 16 14.14 -3.14 56.62
CA LEU A 16 13.89 -4.08 55.53
C LEU A 16 15.03 -3.94 54.53
N SER A 17 16.02 -4.79 54.71
CA SER A 17 17.07 -5.05 53.74
C SER A 17 16.48 -5.73 52.50
N GLY A 18 15.97 -4.94 51.56
CA GLY A 18 15.69 -5.38 50.21
C GLY A 18 16.91 -5.10 49.33
N SER A 19 17.73 -6.10 49.06
CA SER A 19 18.74 -6.02 48.01
C SER A 19 18.04 -5.83 46.67
N VAL A 20 17.96 -4.59 46.20
CA VAL A 20 17.56 -4.28 44.82
C VAL A 20 18.72 -4.70 43.93
N GLY A 21 18.71 -5.96 43.51
CA GLY A 21 19.47 -6.40 42.36
C GLY A 21 18.91 -5.67 41.16
N ALA A 22 19.60 -4.62 40.71
CA ALA A 22 19.33 -4.00 39.42
C ALA A 22 19.62 -5.05 38.35
N SER A 23 18.59 -5.75 37.90
CA SER A 23 18.63 -6.52 36.68
C SER A 23 18.85 -5.52 35.56
N VAL A 24 20.10 -5.43 35.09
CA VAL A 24 20.43 -4.72 33.86
C VAL A 24 19.78 -5.52 32.74
N TYR A 25 18.54 -5.14 32.39
CA TYR A 25 17.95 -5.58 31.13
C TYR A 25 18.80 -4.96 30.03
N SER A 26 19.70 -5.78 29.47
CA SER A 26 20.39 -5.44 28.24
C SER A 26 19.31 -5.25 27.18
N ALA A 27 19.13 -4.02 26.71
CA ALA A 27 18.27 -3.75 25.57
C ALA A 27 18.81 -4.57 24.39
N GLU A 28 18.05 -5.58 23.96
CA GLU A 28 18.32 -6.26 22.71
C GLU A 28 18.29 -5.20 21.61
N THR A 29 19.45 -4.94 21.03
CA THR A 29 19.52 -4.10 19.83
C THR A 29 18.95 -4.95 18.70
N THR A 30 17.66 -4.76 18.42
CA THR A 30 17.03 -5.36 17.24
C THR A 30 17.76 -4.83 16.01
N VAL A 31 18.54 -5.71 15.38
CA VAL A 31 19.20 -5.38 14.11
C VAL A 31 18.10 -5.04 13.11
N ALA A 32 18.16 -3.84 12.56
CA ALA A 32 17.22 -3.41 11.53
C ALA A 32 17.25 -4.42 10.38
N SER A 33 16.06 -4.82 9.90
CA SER A 33 15.94 -5.75 8.79
C SER A 33 16.75 -5.27 7.58
N PRO A 34 17.37 -6.17 6.79
CA PRO A 34 18.03 -5.80 5.54
C PRO A 34 17.09 -5.20 4.50
N PHE A 35 15.77 -5.28 4.73
CA PHE A 35 14.72 -4.69 3.90
C PHE A 35 14.14 -3.39 4.47
N ALA A 36 14.55 -2.95 5.67
CA ALA A 36 13.99 -1.77 6.29
C ALA A 36 14.42 -0.49 5.55
N PHE A 37 13.44 0.34 5.17
CA PHE A 37 13.66 1.69 4.65
C PHE A 37 12.52 2.63 5.06
N SER A 38 12.78 3.93 5.06
CA SER A 38 11.76 4.97 5.27
C SER A 38 12.06 6.13 4.32
N GLY A 39 11.08 6.50 3.50
CA GLY A 39 11.29 7.43 2.39
C GLY A 39 12.17 6.81 1.31
N SER A 40 13.36 7.36 1.10
CA SER A 40 14.27 6.89 0.05
C SER A 40 14.94 5.56 0.43
N MET A 41 15.02 4.65 -0.54
CA MET A 41 15.68 3.35 -0.40
C MET A 41 17.17 3.46 -0.76
N SER A 42 18.06 2.89 0.06
CA SER A 42 19.48 2.78 -0.31
C SER A 42 19.65 1.76 -1.43
N LYS A 43 20.73 1.89 -2.23
CA LYS A 43 21.03 0.89 -3.27
C LYS A 43 21.11 -0.54 -2.69
N GLN A 44 21.71 -0.70 -1.52
CA GLN A 44 21.83 -2.01 -0.87
C GLN A 44 20.46 -2.61 -0.52
N VAL A 45 19.54 -1.81 0.02
CA VAL A 45 18.17 -2.28 0.32
C VAL A 45 17.43 -2.62 -0.98
N MET A 46 17.59 -1.81 -2.03
CA MET A 46 17.04 -2.10 -3.37
C MET A 46 17.57 -3.42 -3.92
N ASP A 47 18.88 -3.64 -3.88
CA ASP A 47 19.51 -4.88 -4.34
C ASP A 47 18.98 -6.10 -3.55
N ASN A 48 18.72 -5.95 -2.24
CA ASN A 48 18.11 -7.01 -1.41
C ASN A 48 16.70 -7.36 -1.90
N TYR A 49 15.86 -6.36 -2.20
CA TYR A 49 14.52 -6.57 -2.76
C TYR A 49 14.59 -7.25 -4.14
N LEU A 50 15.43 -6.76 -5.03
CA LEU A 50 15.59 -7.29 -6.38
C LEU A 50 16.11 -8.73 -6.40
N ALA A 51 16.97 -9.11 -5.46
CA ALA A 51 17.44 -10.48 -5.29
C ALA A 51 16.32 -11.46 -4.89
N LYS A 52 15.17 -10.94 -4.46
CA LYS A 52 13.98 -11.68 -4.01
C LYS A 52 12.73 -11.30 -4.80
N ALA A 53 12.91 -10.77 -6.01
CA ALA A 53 11.83 -10.35 -6.89
C ALA A 53 11.28 -11.51 -7.73
N VAL A 54 9.96 -11.54 -7.89
CA VAL A 54 9.24 -12.43 -8.81
C VAL A 54 8.21 -11.63 -9.60
N ILE A 55 7.87 -12.12 -10.79
CA ILE A 55 6.75 -11.60 -11.57
C ILE A 55 5.62 -12.60 -11.46
N ILE A 56 4.51 -12.20 -10.83
CA ILE A 56 3.27 -12.99 -10.79
C ILE A 56 2.16 -12.06 -11.28
N ALA A 57 1.86 -12.17 -12.58
CA ALA A 57 0.87 -11.31 -13.23
C ALA A 57 -0.52 -11.54 -12.61
N ASN A 58 -1.06 -10.47 -12.02
CA ASN A 58 -2.39 -10.40 -11.42
C ASN A 58 -2.61 -11.39 -10.27
N LEU A 59 -1.63 -11.48 -9.35
CA LEU A 59 -1.72 -12.29 -8.12
C LEU A 59 -3.02 -12.07 -7.35
N SER A 60 -3.56 -10.84 -7.33
CA SER A 60 -4.84 -10.48 -6.70
C SER A 60 -6.01 -11.35 -7.16
N TYR A 61 -6.03 -11.79 -8.42
CA TYR A 61 -7.09 -12.61 -8.99
C TYR A 61 -7.28 -13.95 -8.27
N PHE A 62 -6.20 -14.51 -7.69
CA PHE A 62 -6.27 -15.78 -7.00
C PHE A 62 -6.94 -15.70 -5.62
N ASP A 63 -7.28 -14.51 -5.12
CA ASP A 63 -7.96 -14.34 -3.82
C ASP A 63 -9.32 -15.08 -3.75
N ILE A 64 -10.02 -15.19 -4.88
CA ILE A 64 -11.34 -15.83 -4.96
C ILE A 64 -11.26 -17.36 -5.09
N LEU A 65 -10.07 -17.94 -5.23
CA LEU A 65 -9.83 -19.37 -5.41
C LEU A 65 -9.00 -19.90 -4.22
N ALA A 66 -9.66 -20.47 -3.21
CA ALA A 66 -9.05 -20.81 -1.92
C ALA A 66 -7.79 -21.70 -2.05
N ASP A 67 -7.85 -22.77 -2.85
CA ASP A 67 -6.72 -23.68 -3.02
C ASP A 67 -5.53 -23.00 -3.73
N GLN A 68 -5.81 -22.20 -4.76
CA GLN A 68 -4.76 -21.47 -5.48
C GLN A 68 -4.15 -20.35 -4.62
N LYS A 69 -4.97 -19.66 -3.83
CA LYS A 69 -4.51 -18.68 -2.84
C LYS A 69 -3.54 -19.33 -1.86
N ALA A 70 -3.89 -20.49 -1.30
CA ALA A 70 -3.04 -21.20 -0.35
C ALA A 70 -1.70 -21.58 -0.99
N GLU A 71 -1.70 -22.09 -2.22
CA GLU A 71 -0.48 -22.47 -2.94
C GLU A 71 0.41 -21.27 -3.30
N TRP A 72 -0.16 -20.15 -3.72
CA TRP A 72 0.62 -18.93 -3.97
C TRP A 72 1.23 -18.38 -2.70
N LEU A 73 0.48 -18.34 -1.60
CA LEU A 73 1.01 -17.93 -0.30
C LEU A 73 2.13 -18.86 0.18
N ARG A 74 1.99 -20.18 -0.03
CA ARG A 74 3.03 -21.17 0.26
C ARG A 74 4.27 -20.92 -0.60
N PHE A 75 4.11 -20.62 -1.89
CA PHE A 75 5.20 -20.27 -2.80
C PHE A 75 5.97 -19.03 -2.32
N LEU A 76 5.27 -17.94 -2.01
CA LEU A 76 5.88 -16.68 -1.56
C LEU A 76 6.68 -16.89 -0.27
N ARG A 77 6.09 -17.60 0.70
CA ARG A 77 6.77 -17.95 1.96
C ARG A 77 8.02 -18.79 1.73
N ASN A 78 7.93 -19.85 0.94
CA ASN A 78 9.03 -20.79 0.76
C ASN A 78 10.21 -20.20 -0.02
N THR A 79 9.94 -19.27 -0.92
CA THR A 79 10.97 -18.59 -1.72
C THR A 79 11.58 -17.40 -0.98
N GLY A 80 10.92 -16.91 0.09
CA GLY A 80 11.28 -15.67 0.75
C GLY A 80 11.16 -14.48 -0.20
N THR A 81 10.12 -14.49 -1.04
CA THR A 81 9.84 -13.41 -1.99
C THR A 81 9.59 -12.11 -1.24
N LYS A 82 10.22 -11.02 -1.69
CA LYS A 82 10.10 -9.67 -1.09
C LYS A 82 9.54 -8.63 -2.04
N LEU A 83 9.51 -8.91 -3.34
CA LEU A 83 8.91 -8.05 -4.34
C LEU A 83 8.11 -8.90 -5.32
N VAL A 84 6.81 -8.65 -5.44
CA VAL A 84 5.95 -9.22 -6.48
C VAL A 84 5.61 -8.12 -7.46
N SER A 85 6.18 -8.18 -8.65
CA SER A 85 5.85 -7.24 -9.73
C SER A 85 4.55 -7.67 -10.42
N ARG A 86 3.78 -6.68 -10.91
CA ARG A 86 2.48 -6.86 -11.58
C ARG A 86 1.45 -7.61 -10.75
N ALA A 87 1.45 -7.40 -9.44
CA ALA A 87 0.62 -8.13 -8.49
C ALA A 87 -0.88 -7.81 -8.64
N ALA A 88 -1.23 -6.59 -9.04
CA ALA A 88 -2.60 -6.18 -9.31
C ALA A 88 -2.65 -5.16 -10.45
N PHE A 89 -3.44 -5.43 -11.50
CA PHE A 89 -3.63 -4.48 -12.58
C PHE A 89 -4.90 -4.74 -13.37
N CYS A 90 -5.39 -3.69 -14.01
CA CYS A 90 -6.37 -3.72 -15.07
C CYS A 90 -5.71 -3.15 -16.33
N TRP A 91 -5.82 -3.85 -17.46
CA TRP A 91 -5.16 -3.42 -18.70
C TRP A 91 -6.15 -2.79 -19.68
N ASP A 92 -7.32 -3.38 -19.89
CA ASP A 92 -8.26 -2.95 -20.93
C ASP A 92 -9.72 -2.91 -20.48
N ASP A 93 -10.13 -3.74 -19.51
CA ASP A 93 -11.52 -3.79 -19.02
C ASP A 93 -11.67 -3.31 -17.56
N TYR A 94 -12.00 -2.04 -17.41
CA TYR A 94 -12.21 -1.39 -16.11
C TYR A 94 -13.56 -1.70 -15.47
N THR A 95 -14.46 -2.45 -16.13
CA THR A 95 -15.75 -2.83 -15.52
C THR A 95 -15.56 -3.72 -14.28
N GLN A 96 -14.44 -4.46 -14.21
CA GLN A 96 -14.10 -5.31 -13.08
C GLN A 96 -13.19 -4.64 -12.05
N LEU A 97 -12.88 -3.35 -12.21
CA LEU A 97 -11.92 -2.65 -11.36
C LEU A 97 -12.28 -2.72 -9.88
N GLY A 98 -13.56 -2.57 -9.52
CA GLY A 98 -14.02 -2.69 -8.13
C GLY A 98 -13.77 -4.09 -7.53
N GLY A 99 -13.99 -5.15 -8.31
CA GLY A 99 -13.69 -6.52 -7.91
C GLY A 99 -12.20 -6.77 -7.77
N LEU A 100 -11.40 -6.24 -8.70
CA LEU A 100 -9.94 -6.29 -8.64
C LEU A 100 -9.41 -5.61 -7.36
N ILE A 101 -9.87 -4.40 -7.03
CA ILE A 101 -9.45 -3.66 -5.83
C ILE A 101 -9.79 -4.47 -4.57
N TYR A 102 -11.01 -5.02 -4.50
CA TYR A 102 -11.44 -5.85 -3.37
C TYR A 102 -10.56 -7.10 -3.17
N SER A 103 -10.30 -7.83 -4.25
CA SER A 103 -9.44 -9.01 -4.20
C SER A 103 -7.97 -8.68 -3.93
N ALA A 104 -7.47 -7.56 -4.47
CA ALA A 104 -6.11 -7.09 -4.24
C ALA A 104 -5.87 -6.75 -2.76
N GLU A 105 -6.81 -6.04 -2.10
CA GLU A 105 -6.70 -5.74 -0.66
C GLU A 105 -6.62 -7.02 0.18
N ARG A 106 -7.47 -8.01 -0.10
CA ARG A 106 -7.49 -9.28 0.65
C ARG A 106 -6.26 -10.14 0.41
N MET A 107 -5.73 -10.16 -0.81
CA MET A 107 -4.49 -10.84 -1.12
C MET A 107 -3.30 -10.14 -0.44
N ALA A 108 -3.20 -8.81 -0.51
CA ALA A 108 -2.15 -8.06 0.18
C ALA A 108 -2.17 -8.28 1.68
N ASN A 109 -3.34 -8.25 2.30
CA ASN A 109 -3.46 -8.55 3.73
C ASN A 109 -2.96 -9.97 4.06
N ALA A 110 -3.26 -10.95 3.20
CA ALA A 110 -2.79 -12.32 3.39
C ALA A 110 -1.27 -12.47 3.19
N VAL A 111 -0.67 -11.75 2.24
CA VAL A 111 0.79 -11.71 2.04
C VAL A 111 1.47 -11.02 3.22
N HIS A 112 1.02 -9.82 3.60
CA HIS A 112 1.61 -9.04 4.69
C HIS A 112 1.45 -9.69 6.06
N ALA A 113 0.42 -10.52 6.27
CA ALA A 113 0.29 -11.35 7.47
C ALA A 113 1.41 -12.39 7.60
N GLN A 114 2.05 -12.78 6.48
CA GLN A 114 3.18 -13.72 6.46
C GLN A 114 4.52 -13.00 6.43
N ASP A 115 4.58 -11.90 5.69
CA ASP A 115 5.77 -11.07 5.54
C ASP A 115 5.38 -9.59 5.36
N PRO A 116 5.47 -8.76 6.41
CA PRO A 116 5.08 -7.35 6.35
C PRO A 116 6.03 -6.48 5.51
N GLU A 117 7.17 -7.02 5.07
CA GLU A 117 8.16 -6.30 4.27
C GLU A 117 8.04 -6.60 2.78
N CYS A 118 7.16 -7.53 2.38
CA CYS A 118 6.92 -7.83 0.98
C CYS A 118 6.24 -6.64 0.29
N ILE A 119 6.79 -6.21 -0.85
CA ILE A 119 6.21 -5.17 -1.70
C ILE A 119 5.39 -5.83 -2.80
N LEU A 120 4.15 -5.40 -2.96
CA LEU A 120 3.27 -5.82 -4.04
C LEU A 120 3.05 -4.66 -4.99
N GLU A 121 3.45 -4.83 -6.25
CA GLU A 121 3.35 -3.78 -7.26
C GLU A 121 1.94 -3.75 -7.86
N GLY A 122 1.20 -2.67 -7.60
CA GLY A 122 0.02 -2.30 -8.36
C GLY A 122 0.41 -1.53 -9.62
N CYS A 123 -0.08 -1.92 -10.78
CA CYS A 123 0.32 -1.30 -12.05
C CYS A 123 -0.83 -0.50 -12.67
N ILE A 124 -0.48 0.70 -13.15
CA ILE A 124 -1.30 1.53 -14.04
C ILE A 124 -0.60 1.49 -15.40
N PHE A 125 -1.32 1.01 -16.43
CA PHE A 125 -0.74 0.79 -17.76
C PHE A 125 -1.03 1.94 -18.72
N GLU A 126 -0.30 1.95 -19.82
CA GLU A 126 -0.36 2.87 -20.96
C GLU A 126 -1.62 2.73 -21.83
N THR A 127 -2.72 2.28 -21.24
CA THR A 127 -3.94 1.90 -21.95
C THR A 127 -5.16 2.57 -21.34
N THR A 128 -6.17 2.80 -22.18
CA THR A 128 -7.52 3.18 -21.77
C THR A 128 -8.53 2.56 -22.73
N SER A 129 -9.78 2.46 -22.29
CA SER A 129 -10.88 1.94 -23.10
C SER A 129 -12.20 2.60 -22.70
N PRO A 130 -13.27 2.47 -23.51
CA PRO A 130 -14.59 2.99 -23.16
C PRO A 130 -15.13 2.49 -21.80
N SER A 131 -14.60 1.39 -21.25
CA SER A 131 -15.02 0.90 -19.94
C SER A 131 -14.74 1.88 -18.79
N VAL A 132 -13.85 2.87 -18.96
CA VAL A 132 -13.68 3.96 -17.97
C VAL A 132 -14.96 4.74 -17.73
N GLU A 133 -15.84 4.80 -18.73
CA GLU A 133 -17.13 5.49 -18.64
C GLU A 133 -18.12 4.80 -17.68
N THR A 134 -17.77 3.62 -17.15
CA THR A 134 -18.54 2.95 -16.09
C THR A 134 -18.14 3.42 -14.68
N ILE A 135 -17.05 4.17 -14.55
CA ILE A 135 -16.49 4.59 -13.26
C ILE A 135 -16.91 6.03 -12.97
N SER A 136 -17.69 6.20 -11.90
CA SER A 136 -18.01 7.54 -11.38
C SER A 136 -16.79 8.18 -10.74
N ILE A 137 -16.56 9.45 -11.08
CA ILE A 137 -15.43 10.22 -10.55
C ILE A 137 -15.75 10.64 -9.11
N PRO A 138 -14.97 10.21 -8.11
CA PRO A 138 -15.16 10.67 -6.75
C PRO A 138 -14.85 12.16 -6.57
N ALA A 139 -15.50 12.81 -5.60
CA ALA A 139 -15.28 14.24 -5.31
C ALA A 139 -13.80 14.58 -5.04
N TRP A 140 -13.09 13.71 -4.31
CA TRP A 140 -11.68 13.92 -3.98
C TRP A 140 -10.75 13.99 -5.21
N VAL A 141 -11.15 13.39 -6.35
CA VAL A 141 -10.40 13.54 -7.61
C VAL A 141 -10.57 14.96 -8.14
N PHE A 142 -11.78 15.51 -8.16
CA PHE A 142 -11.97 16.90 -8.59
C PHE A 142 -11.25 17.89 -7.68
N GLU A 143 -11.29 17.65 -6.37
CA GLU A 143 -10.66 18.51 -5.36
C GLU A 143 -9.13 18.59 -5.51
N GLU A 144 -8.46 17.46 -5.79
CA GLU A 144 -7.01 17.45 -6.04
C GLU A 144 -6.62 18.34 -7.23
N PHE A 145 -7.45 18.36 -8.27
CA PHE A 145 -7.19 19.12 -9.49
C PHE A 145 -7.82 20.53 -9.46
N GLU A 146 -8.32 20.98 -8.31
CA GLU A 146 -8.97 22.29 -8.13
C GLU A 146 -10.16 22.51 -9.08
N LEU A 147 -10.88 21.44 -9.43
CA LEU A 147 -12.02 21.46 -10.33
C LEU A 147 -13.37 21.48 -9.58
N PRO A 148 -14.44 22.04 -10.18
CA PRO A 148 -15.77 21.92 -9.62
C PRO A 148 -16.22 20.45 -9.53
N VAL A 149 -16.67 20.04 -8.35
CA VAL A 149 -17.24 18.70 -8.14
C VAL A 149 -18.57 18.59 -8.88
N ILE A 150 -18.65 17.67 -9.83
CA ILE A 150 -19.85 17.35 -10.59
C ILE A 150 -20.08 15.84 -10.63
N VAL A 151 -21.34 15.41 -10.71
CA VAL A 151 -21.69 13.99 -10.81
C VAL A 151 -21.57 13.56 -12.27
N ARG A 152 -20.48 12.87 -12.59
CA ARG A 152 -20.25 12.24 -13.89
C ARG A 152 -19.28 11.05 -13.77
N ASN A 153 -19.14 10.31 -14.87
CA ASN A 153 -18.13 9.29 -15.01
C ASN A 153 -16.91 9.84 -15.78
N PHE A 154 -15.83 9.05 -15.85
CA PHE A 154 -14.73 9.34 -16.76
C PHE A 154 -15.19 9.32 -18.22
N ASP A 155 -14.49 10.04 -19.09
CA ASP A 155 -14.79 10.18 -20.51
C ASP A 155 -13.61 9.65 -21.35
N TYR A 156 -13.85 8.60 -22.12
CA TYR A 156 -12.81 7.94 -22.92
C TYR A 156 -12.27 8.85 -24.03
N GLU A 157 -13.15 9.55 -24.76
CA GLU A 157 -12.76 10.42 -25.88
C GLU A 157 -11.96 11.62 -25.37
N ALA A 158 -12.31 12.13 -24.19
CA ALA A 158 -11.56 13.18 -23.51
C ALA A 158 -10.16 12.74 -23.06
N MET A 159 -9.83 11.45 -23.10
CA MET A 159 -8.50 10.91 -22.82
C MET A 159 -7.64 10.66 -24.07
N LEU A 160 -8.18 10.72 -25.30
CA LEU A 160 -7.44 10.35 -26.53
C LEU A 160 -6.58 11.50 -27.06
N PHE A 161 -5.56 11.22 -27.87
CA PHE A 161 -4.82 12.29 -28.56
C PHE A 161 -5.68 12.99 -29.61
N SER A 162 -5.65 14.32 -29.63
CA SER A 162 -6.48 15.13 -30.55
C SER A 162 -6.14 14.96 -32.04
N ASP A 163 -4.94 14.48 -32.38
CA ASP A 163 -4.52 14.17 -33.75
C ASP A 163 -4.84 12.72 -34.15
N GLY A 164 -5.52 11.96 -33.28
CA GLY A 164 -5.92 10.58 -33.50
C GLY A 164 -4.81 9.55 -33.35
N ARG A 165 -3.59 9.94 -32.96
CA ARG A 165 -2.52 8.97 -32.76
C ARG A 165 -2.85 8.03 -31.59
N TYR A 166 -2.44 6.77 -31.75
CA TYR A 166 -2.65 5.70 -30.78
C TYR A 166 -4.11 5.36 -30.41
N ILE A 167 -5.08 5.84 -31.19
CA ILE A 167 -6.44 5.31 -31.14
C ILE A 167 -6.40 3.86 -31.64
N ASP A 168 -7.06 2.96 -30.90
CA ASP A 168 -7.12 1.52 -31.16
C ASP A 168 -5.75 0.84 -31.28
N HIS A 169 -4.71 1.43 -30.66
CA HIS A 169 -3.31 0.99 -30.82
C HIS A 169 -3.10 -0.48 -30.44
N PHE A 170 -3.84 -0.95 -29.43
CA PHE A 170 -3.73 -2.31 -28.90
C PHE A 170 -4.94 -3.20 -29.28
N GLY A 171 -5.82 -2.70 -30.14
CA GLY A 171 -7.07 -3.35 -30.52
C GLY A 171 -8.24 -2.38 -30.49
N ASN A 172 -9.36 -2.81 -31.05
CA ASN A 172 -10.58 -1.99 -31.15
C ASN A 172 -11.07 -1.57 -29.76
N GLY A 173 -11.09 -0.25 -29.50
CA GLY A 173 -11.46 0.35 -28.22
C GLY A 173 -10.35 0.32 -27.16
N VAL A 174 -9.11 -0.04 -27.51
CA VAL A 174 -7.98 -0.06 -26.57
C VAL A 174 -6.88 0.87 -27.09
N SER A 175 -6.89 2.08 -26.53
CA SER A 175 -6.06 3.21 -26.98
C SER A 175 -4.99 3.57 -25.96
N VAL A 176 -3.97 4.31 -26.39
CA VAL A 176 -3.03 4.95 -25.46
C VAL A 176 -3.61 6.30 -25.04
N PRO A 177 -3.83 6.57 -23.74
CA PRO A 177 -4.35 7.83 -23.28
C PRO A 177 -3.29 8.95 -23.33
N ASP A 178 -3.72 10.15 -23.67
CA ASP A 178 -2.90 11.36 -23.67
C ASP A 178 -2.74 11.91 -22.25
N VAL A 179 -1.61 11.62 -21.61
CA VAL A 179 -1.29 12.07 -20.24
C VAL A 179 -1.22 13.59 -20.07
N SER A 180 -1.19 14.36 -21.16
CA SER A 180 -1.29 15.82 -21.08
C SER A 180 -2.72 16.31 -20.83
N LYS A 181 -3.74 15.46 -21.07
CA LYS A 181 -5.14 15.80 -20.85
C LYS A 181 -5.53 15.60 -19.39
N ILE A 182 -6.32 16.56 -18.89
CA ILE A 182 -6.80 16.56 -17.51
C ILE A 182 -7.61 15.31 -17.17
N GLU A 183 -8.40 14.80 -18.11
CA GLU A 183 -9.19 13.58 -17.92
C GLU A 183 -8.30 12.37 -17.63
N THR A 184 -7.20 12.23 -18.39
CA THR A 184 -6.23 11.16 -18.20
C THR A 184 -5.49 11.29 -16.87
N GLN A 185 -5.11 12.51 -16.49
CA GLN A 185 -4.43 12.76 -15.21
C GLN A 185 -5.34 12.41 -14.03
N MET A 186 -6.61 12.83 -14.07
CA MET A 186 -7.61 12.47 -13.07
C MET A 186 -7.81 10.95 -12.99
N PHE A 187 -7.86 10.26 -14.13
CA PHE A 187 -8.02 8.80 -14.14
C PHE A 187 -6.81 8.08 -13.56
N GLN A 188 -5.60 8.48 -13.92
CA GLN A 188 -4.38 7.89 -13.36
C GLN A 188 -4.23 8.20 -11.87
N TYR A 189 -4.55 9.42 -11.44
CA TYR A 189 -4.61 9.78 -10.02
C TYR A 189 -5.65 8.93 -9.28
N TYR A 190 -6.84 8.74 -9.87
CA TYR A 190 -7.87 7.87 -9.32
C TYR A 190 -7.36 6.44 -9.10
N LEU A 191 -6.63 5.87 -10.06
CA LEU A 191 -6.04 4.53 -9.97
C LEU A 191 -4.83 4.44 -9.02
N ALA A 192 -4.15 5.57 -8.76
CA ALA A 192 -2.99 5.63 -7.88
C ALA A 192 -3.37 5.86 -6.42
N CYS A 193 -4.51 6.50 -6.15
CA CYS A 193 -4.88 6.88 -4.79
C CYS A 193 -5.49 5.73 -3.96
N PRO A 194 -5.52 5.87 -2.62
CA PRO A 194 -5.69 4.77 -1.66
C PRO A 194 -7.09 4.13 -1.63
N ALA A 195 -8.04 4.70 -2.39
CA ALA A 195 -9.36 4.12 -2.65
C ALA A 195 -9.36 3.13 -3.84
N SER A 196 -8.21 2.90 -4.47
CA SER A 196 -8.03 1.98 -5.60
C SER A 196 -6.76 1.12 -5.45
N ILE A 197 -6.16 0.66 -6.57
CA ILE A 197 -5.22 -0.49 -6.67
C ILE A 197 -4.02 -0.40 -5.69
N MET A 198 -3.62 0.77 -5.23
CA MET A 198 -2.40 0.98 -4.44
C MET A 198 -2.55 0.78 -2.91
N ARG A 199 -3.66 0.27 -2.38
CA ARG A 199 -3.78 -0.06 -0.93
C ARG A 199 -2.96 -1.28 -0.46
N LEU A 200 -1.94 -1.69 -1.20
CA LEU A 200 -1.10 -2.82 -0.81
C LEU A 200 -0.01 -2.35 0.17
N GLY A 201 -0.40 -2.01 1.40
CA GLY A 201 0.51 -1.60 2.47
C GLY A 201 0.13 -0.27 3.11
N LYS A 202 0.46 -0.09 4.39
CA LYS A 202 0.00 1.02 5.22
C LYS A 202 0.36 2.39 4.64
N GLY A 203 -0.68 3.10 4.19
CA GLY A 203 -0.89 4.54 4.30
C GLY A 203 0.15 5.47 3.68
N VAL A 204 -0.14 6.02 2.51
CA VAL A 204 0.03 7.45 2.16
C VAL A 204 -1.02 7.80 1.08
N CYS A 205 -1.97 8.67 1.43
CA CYS A 205 -2.18 9.98 0.79
C CYS A 205 -2.27 10.99 1.94
#